data_AF-A0A928I7P0-F1
#
_entry.id   AF-A0A928I7P0-F1
#
_cell.length_a   1.000
_cell.length_b   1.000
_cell.length_c   1.000
_cell.angle_alpha   90.00
_cell.angle_beta   90.00
_cell.angle_gamma   90.00
#
_symmetry.space_group_name_H-M   'P 1'
#
loop_
_entity.id
_entity.type
_entity.pdbx_description
1 polymer ?
#
loop_
_entity_poly.entity_id
_entity_poly.type
_entity_poly.pdbx_seq_one_letter_code
_entity_poly.pdbx_strand_id
1 'polypeptide(L)'
;MARFPDGARVCFVGDSLTATFNYEGLIAAFYRDNFRDSKVRIYNCGVAGGRAASQLAFLEKDTLIHKPTHAVVMLGVNDSARWLLQTEKTEKRFLDLVRVYERFMVDLPALCDALEQAGAEIILCTPAPYAEYQDSPTEPLKGGYALVAGYAEFCRQLAKERSYPLCDIHSYLTQLLQTEAFYNDDRVHPNDRGQYYIAKHFLEFQGLDLGEQKPVPEDFSELVRESMILRDILSAKINVVGKYDLPEEENKRIVQEYLDADRAPGPYHKHIAETFLQYVDHWDEHMDKVRKLTDELMG
;
A
#
# COMPACT_ATOMS: atom_id res chain seq x y z
N MET A 1 -17.30 -13.98 -1.91
CA MET A 1 -17.41 -13.34 -3.25
C MET A 1 -17.06 -14.40 -4.31
N ALA A 2 -17.45 -14.23 -5.58
CA ALA A 2 -16.92 -15.07 -6.66
C ALA A 2 -15.54 -14.57 -7.12
N ARG A 3 -14.78 -15.41 -7.84
CA ARG A 3 -13.54 -15.00 -8.53
C ARG A 3 -13.77 -13.82 -9.47
N PHE A 4 -12.71 -13.11 -9.82
CA PHE A 4 -12.79 -12.06 -10.83
C PHE A 4 -13.23 -12.63 -12.19
N PRO A 5 -14.15 -11.94 -12.90
CA PRO A 5 -14.63 -12.37 -14.21
C PRO A 5 -13.56 -12.17 -15.28
N ASP A 6 -13.73 -12.87 -16.40
CA ASP A 6 -12.80 -12.79 -17.51
C ASP A 6 -12.71 -11.35 -18.06
N GLY A 7 -11.49 -10.87 -18.30
CA GLY A 7 -11.18 -9.52 -18.76
C GLY A 7 -11.21 -8.45 -17.66
N ALA A 8 -11.36 -8.84 -16.38
CA ALA A 8 -11.36 -7.89 -15.28
C ALA A 8 -10.04 -7.10 -15.19
N ARG A 9 -10.16 -5.79 -14.94
CA ARG A 9 -9.05 -4.89 -14.62
C ARG A 9 -9.20 -4.51 -13.16
N VAL A 10 -8.43 -5.17 -12.30
CA VAL A 10 -8.55 -5.09 -10.85
C VAL A 10 -7.47 -4.16 -10.34
N CYS A 11 -7.86 -3.04 -9.75
CA CYS A 11 -6.94 -2.12 -9.10
C CYS A 11 -6.95 -2.37 -7.59
N PHE A 12 -5.79 -2.70 -7.02
CA PHE A 12 -5.62 -2.74 -5.57
C PHE A 12 -5.21 -1.34 -5.09
N VAL A 13 -6.14 -0.66 -4.44
CA VAL A 13 -6.01 0.72 -3.96
C VAL A 13 -5.72 0.69 -2.47
N GLY A 14 -4.58 1.21 -2.05
CA GLY A 14 -4.17 1.13 -0.65
C GLY A 14 -2.94 1.95 -0.29
N ASP A 15 -2.34 1.65 0.85
CA ASP A 15 -1.21 2.41 1.37
C ASP A 15 0.14 1.72 1.08
N SER A 16 1.09 1.81 2.03
CA SER A 16 2.39 1.15 1.90
C SER A 16 2.30 -0.37 1.87
N LEU A 17 1.29 -0.99 2.49
CA LEU A 17 1.12 -2.44 2.41
C LEU A 17 0.90 -2.85 0.94
N THR A 18 0.09 -2.07 0.23
CA THR A 18 -0.23 -2.28 -1.18
C THR A 18 0.90 -1.89 -2.10
N ALA A 19 1.57 -0.77 -1.82
CA ALA A 19 2.65 -0.24 -2.65
C ALA A 19 3.84 -1.22 -2.81
N THR A 20 4.00 -2.18 -1.90
CA THR A 20 5.06 -3.21 -2.00
C THR A 20 4.78 -4.31 -3.02
N PHE A 21 3.53 -4.42 -3.52
CA PHE A 21 3.06 -5.44 -4.45
C PHE A 21 3.31 -6.89 -3.99
N ASN A 22 3.32 -7.13 -2.68
CA ASN A 22 3.63 -8.45 -2.14
C ASN A 22 2.37 -9.33 -2.14
N TYR A 23 1.35 -9.00 -1.34
CA TYR A 23 0.12 -9.79 -1.30
C TYR A 23 -0.64 -9.75 -2.64
N GLU A 24 -0.66 -8.60 -3.33
CA GLU A 24 -1.24 -8.48 -4.66
C GLU A 24 -0.43 -9.23 -5.71
N GLY A 25 0.90 -9.23 -5.60
CA GLY A 25 1.77 -10.01 -6.47
C GLY A 25 1.48 -11.50 -6.36
N LEU A 26 1.24 -12.00 -5.14
CA LEU A 26 0.80 -13.38 -4.92
C LEU A 26 -0.57 -13.66 -5.55
N ILE A 27 -1.53 -12.74 -5.42
CA ILE A 27 -2.86 -12.88 -6.05
C ILE A 27 -2.72 -12.82 -7.58
N ALA A 28 -1.92 -11.91 -8.12
CA ALA A 28 -1.67 -11.76 -9.55
C ALA A 28 -1.02 -13.02 -10.14
N ALA A 29 0.01 -13.55 -9.48
CA ALA A 29 0.62 -14.82 -9.83
C ALA A 29 -0.39 -15.97 -9.79
N PHE A 30 -1.24 -16.02 -8.75
CA PHE A 30 -2.27 -17.06 -8.65
C PHE A 30 -3.24 -17.02 -9.83
N TYR A 31 -3.74 -15.84 -10.21
CA TYR A 31 -4.63 -15.69 -11.37
C TYR A 31 -3.92 -16.02 -12.69
N ARG A 32 -2.67 -15.59 -12.86
CA ARG A 32 -1.85 -15.91 -14.03
C ARG A 32 -1.64 -17.42 -14.20
N ASP A 33 -1.40 -18.12 -13.11
CA ASP A 33 -1.01 -19.54 -13.14
C ASP A 33 -2.22 -20.47 -13.22
N ASN A 34 -3.37 -20.08 -12.64
CA ASN A 34 -4.57 -20.92 -12.59
C ASN A 34 -5.66 -20.51 -13.60
N PHE A 35 -5.65 -19.26 -14.06
CA PHE A 35 -6.71 -18.69 -14.91
C PHE A 35 -6.16 -17.88 -16.09
N ARG A 36 -5.07 -18.34 -16.70
CA ARG A 36 -4.38 -17.62 -17.79
C ARG A 36 -5.31 -17.13 -18.91
N ASP A 37 -6.27 -17.96 -19.33
CA ASP A 37 -7.19 -17.62 -20.42
C ASP A 37 -8.25 -16.56 -20.04
N SER A 38 -8.43 -16.29 -18.74
CA SER A 38 -9.38 -15.31 -18.25
C SER A 38 -8.99 -13.88 -18.58
N LYS A 39 -7.71 -13.59 -18.86
CA LYS A 39 -7.21 -12.22 -19.12
C LYS A 39 -7.52 -11.23 -17.98
N VAL A 40 -7.60 -11.71 -16.75
CA VAL A 40 -7.67 -10.85 -15.56
C VAL A 40 -6.33 -10.13 -15.40
N ARG A 41 -6.39 -8.81 -15.21
CA ARG A 41 -5.23 -7.93 -15.01
C ARG A 41 -5.29 -7.28 -13.65
N ILE A 42 -4.21 -7.40 -12.87
CA ILE A 42 -4.12 -6.87 -11.51
C ILE A 42 -3.10 -5.74 -11.48
N TYR A 43 -3.54 -4.55 -11.05
CA TYR A 43 -2.76 -3.33 -10.99
C TYR A 43 -2.49 -2.95 -9.55
N ASN A 44 -1.23 -2.61 -9.25
CA ASN A 44 -0.85 -1.99 -7.99
C ASN A 44 -1.17 -0.49 -8.03
N CYS A 45 -2.12 -0.05 -7.21
CA CYS A 45 -2.47 1.36 -7.03
C CYS A 45 -2.18 1.82 -5.57
N GLY A 46 -1.21 1.19 -4.93
CA GLY A 46 -0.77 1.51 -3.58
C GLY A 46 0.13 2.74 -3.53
N VAL A 47 -0.13 3.64 -2.58
CA VAL A 47 0.71 4.83 -2.34
C VAL A 47 1.37 4.68 -0.98
N ALA A 48 2.70 4.61 -0.94
CA ALA A 48 3.44 4.47 0.30
C ALA A 48 3.17 5.65 1.25
N GLY A 49 2.78 5.36 2.51
CA GLY A 49 2.34 6.38 3.47
C GLY A 49 0.97 7.01 3.15
N GLY A 50 0.30 6.51 2.10
CA GLY A 50 -0.98 7.00 1.61
C GLY A 50 -2.11 6.85 2.62
N ARG A 51 -3.14 7.66 2.41
CA ARG A 51 -4.41 7.76 3.13
C ARG A 51 -5.54 7.82 2.11
N ALA A 52 -6.79 7.73 2.54
CA ALA A 52 -7.94 7.92 1.65
C ALA A 52 -7.88 9.27 0.92
N ALA A 53 -7.47 10.34 1.62
CA ALA A 53 -7.28 11.67 1.04
C ALA A 53 -6.26 11.71 -0.10
N SER A 54 -5.12 11.03 0.04
CA SER A 54 -4.06 11.03 -0.98
C SER A 54 -4.46 10.18 -2.18
N GLN A 55 -5.13 9.04 -1.93
CA GLN A 55 -5.68 8.20 -2.98
C GLN A 55 -6.68 8.97 -3.84
N LEU A 56 -7.56 9.77 -3.21
CA LEU A 56 -8.45 10.69 -3.94
C LEU A 56 -7.69 11.73 -4.76
N ALA A 57 -6.66 12.36 -4.19
CA ALA A 57 -5.91 13.42 -4.86
C ALA A 57 -5.19 12.96 -6.14
N PHE A 58 -4.77 11.69 -6.18
CA PHE A 58 -4.03 11.11 -7.31
C PHE A 58 -4.83 10.07 -8.09
N LEU A 59 -6.12 9.91 -7.79
CA LEU A 59 -7.01 8.87 -8.31
C LEU A 59 -6.93 8.71 -9.84
N GLU A 60 -6.97 9.83 -10.57
CA GLU A 60 -6.90 9.83 -12.04
C GLU A 60 -5.61 9.23 -12.58
N LYS A 61 -4.47 9.57 -11.97
CA LYS A 61 -3.14 9.21 -12.45
C LYS A 61 -2.72 7.82 -11.99
N ASP A 62 -3.14 7.44 -10.80
CA ASP A 62 -2.64 6.23 -10.14
C ASP A 62 -3.61 5.07 -10.25
N THR A 63 -4.91 5.32 -10.52
CA THR A 63 -5.92 4.25 -10.58
C THR A 63 -6.77 4.31 -11.85
N LEU A 64 -7.40 5.44 -12.18
CA LEU A 64 -8.36 5.50 -13.28
C LEU A 64 -7.72 5.38 -14.66
N ILE A 65 -6.42 5.65 -14.78
CA ILE A 65 -5.63 5.37 -15.99
C ILE A 65 -5.76 3.90 -16.44
N HIS A 66 -5.98 2.97 -15.51
CA HIS A 66 -6.16 1.54 -15.78
C HIS A 66 -7.60 1.17 -16.16
N LYS A 67 -8.53 2.13 -16.11
CA LYS A 67 -9.97 1.94 -16.39
C LYS A 67 -10.53 0.77 -15.59
N PRO A 68 -10.45 0.78 -14.25
CA PRO A 68 -10.78 -0.36 -13.41
C PRO A 68 -12.19 -0.89 -13.70
N THR A 69 -12.34 -2.22 -13.72
CA THR A 69 -13.67 -2.84 -13.57
C THR A 69 -13.93 -3.24 -12.13
N HIS A 70 -12.89 -3.43 -11.34
CA HIS A 70 -12.98 -3.71 -9.91
C HIS A 70 -11.92 -2.89 -9.17
N ALA A 71 -12.25 -2.42 -7.98
CA ALA A 71 -11.31 -1.78 -7.07
C ALA A 71 -11.34 -2.48 -5.71
N VAL A 72 -10.20 -3.04 -5.32
CA VAL A 72 -9.99 -3.61 -3.97
C VAL A 72 -9.37 -2.52 -3.11
N VAL A 73 -10.14 -2.01 -2.14
CA VAL A 73 -9.72 -0.85 -1.32
C VAL A 73 -9.32 -1.31 0.07
N MET A 74 -8.06 -1.09 0.46
CA MET A 74 -7.55 -1.38 1.81
C MET A 74 -6.79 -0.18 2.38
N LEU A 75 -7.44 0.57 3.27
CA LEU A 75 -6.93 1.80 3.88
C LEU A 75 -7.35 1.89 5.35
N GLY A 76 -6.71 2.78 6.13
CA GLY A 76 -7.05 3.02 7.53
C GLY A 76 -5.86 2.99 8.49
N VAL A 77 -4.77 2.28 8.15
CA VAL A 77 -3.59 2.18 9.03
C VAL A 77 -2.90 3.54 9.17
N ASN A 78 -2.70 4.26 8.07
CA ASN A 78 -2.14 5.60 8.09
C ASN A 78 -3.18 6.68 8.40
N ASP A 79 -4.44 6.51 7.98
CA ASP A 79 -5.54 7.42 8.30
C ASP A 79 -5.75 7.54 9.82
N SER A 80 -5.47 6.46 10.57
CA SER A 80 -5.51 6.45 12.04
C SER A 80 -4.65 7.51 12.73
N ALA A 81 -3.62 8.01 12.05
CA ALA A 81 -2.60 8.86 12.64
C ALA A 81 -2.04 8.32 13.96
N ARG A 82 -1.93 6.99 14.09
CA ARG A 82 -1.48 6.29 15.30
C ARG A 82 -0.19 6.85 15.90
N TRP A 83 0.71 7.45 15.10
CA TRP A 83 1.93 8.10 15.60
C TRP A 83 1.64 9.23 16.60
N LEU A 84 0.45 9.84 16.58
CA LEU A 84 0.01 10.79 17.62
C LEU A 84 -0.06 10.14 19.02
N LEU A 85 -0.11 8.82 19.12
CA LEU A 85 -0.07 8.11 20.41
C LEU A 85 1.29 8.26 21.13
N GLN A 86 2.35 8.63 20.41
CA GLN A 86 3.67 8.95 20.97
C GLN A 86 3.71 10.31 21.67
N THR A 87 2.78 11.22 21.38
CA THR A 87 2.75 12.55 21.98
C THR A 87 2.08 12.53 23.35
N GLU A 88 2.32 13.58 24.15
CA GLU A 88 1.67 13.76 25.44
C GLU A 88 0.14 13.62 25.35
N LYS A 89 -0.46 12.99 26.37
CA LYS A 89 -1.91 12.78 26.49
C LYS A 89 -2.60 14.09 26.84
N THR A 90 -2.77 14.94 25.84
CA THR A 90 -3.41 16.27 25.95
C THR A 90 -4.76 16.29 25.26
N GLU A 91 -5.58 17.29 25.58
CA GLU A 91 -6.82 17.58 24.83
C GLU A 91 -6.55 17.79 23.34
N LYS A 92 -5.45 18.47 23.00
CA LYS A 92 -5.03 18.65 21.60
C LYS A 92 -4.84 17.31 20.89
N ARG A 93 -4.11 16.36 21.49
CA ARG A 93 -3.91 15.02 20.91
C ARG A 93 -5.26 14.32 20.67
N PHE A 94 -6.17 14.40 21.65
CA PHE A 94 -7.51 13.82 21.50
C PHE A 94 -8.28 14.45 20.33
N LEU A 95 -8.32 15.78 20.27
CA LEU A 95 -8.98 16.52 19.18
C LEU A 95 -8.36 16.22 17.81
N ASP A 96 -7.03 16.07 17.73
CA ASP A 96 -6.36 15.71 16.48
C ASP A 96 -6.74 14.30 16.01
N LEU A 97 -6.83 13.32 16.93
CA LEU A 97 -7.30 11.96 16.64
C LEU A 97 -8.76 11.94 16.17
N VAL A 98 -9.63 12.74 16.78
CA VAL A 98 -11.03 12.88 16.33
C VAL A 98 -11.09 13.46 14.91
N ARG A 99 -10.34 14.54 14.63
CA ARG A 99 -10.33 15.18 13.31
C ARG A 99 -9.88 14.22 12.20
N VAL A 100 -8.84 13.42 12.41
CA VAL A 100 -8.37 12.48 11.38
C VAL A 100 -9.36 11.34 11.15
N TYR A 101 -10.08 10.92 12.20
CA TYR A 101 -11.13 9.90 12.07
C TYR A 101 -12.34 10.45 11.30
N GLU A 102 -12.83 11.64 11.65
CA GLU A 102 -13.90 12.33 10.91
C GLU A 102 -13.52 12.53 9.44
N ARG A 103 -12.25 12.85 9.18
CA ARG A 103 -11.74 12.99 7.81
C ARG A 103 -11.79 11.67 7.05
N PHE A 104 -11.37 10.56 7.66
CA PHE A 104 -11.47 9.22 7.06
C PHE A 104 -12.92 8.83 6.75
N MET A 105 -13.85 9.17 7.65
CA MET A 105 -15.28 8.94 7.44
C MET A 105 -15.88 9.71 6.26
N VAL A 106 -15.21 10.75 5.78
CA VAL A 106 -15.58 11.52 4.58
C VAL A 106 -14.82 11.03 3.36
N ASP A 107 -13.50 10.85 3.47
CA ASP A 107 -12.64 10.55 2.33
C ASP A 107 -12.80 9.13 1.80
N LEU A 108 -12.97 8.13 2.68
CA LEU A 108 -13.11 6.74 2.21
C LEU A 108 -14.40 6.56 1.38
N PRO A 109 -15.60 7.01 1.83
CA PRO A 109 -16.78 6.97 0.99
C PRO A 109 -16.63 7.76 -0.31
N ALA A 110 -16.01 8.95 -0.27
CA ALA A 110 -15.78 9.74 -1.48
C ALA A 110 -14.85 9.04 -2.48
N LEU A 111 -13.83 8.32 -2.00
CA LEU A 111 -12.97 7.48 -2.84
C LEU A 111 -13.77 6.36 -3.52
N CYS A 112 -14.59 5.64 -2.75
CA CYS A 112 -15.46 4.61 -3.29
C CYS A 112 -16.44 5.18 -4.33
N ASP A 113 -17.12 6.29 -4.02
CA ASP A 113 -18.07 6.94 -4.93
C ASP A 113 -17.38 7.33 -6.26
N ALA A 114 -16.13 7.83 -6.21
CA ALA A 114 -15.38 8.19 -7.41
C ALA A 114 -14.97 6.96 -8.26
N LEU A 115 -14.59 5.86 -7.61
CA LEU A 115 -14.29 4.59 -8.28
C LEU A 115 -15.54 3.98 -8.93
N GLU A 116 -16.68 4.01 -8.24
CA GLU A 116 -17.97 3.56 -8.77
C GLU A 116 -18.42 4.42 -9.96
N GLN A 117 -18.25 5.74 -9.89
CA GLN A 117 -18.53 6.65 -11.00
C GLN A 117 -17.67 6.36 -12.23
N ALA A 118 -16.45 5.86 -12.04
CA ALA A 118 -15.59 5.38 -13.12
C ALA A 118 -15.97 3.98 -13.65
N GLY A 119 -16.98 3.34 -13.07
CA GLY A 119 -17.52 2.04 -13.48
C GLY A 119 -16.88 0.83 -12.79
N ALA A 120 -16.15 1.03 -11.68
CA ALA A 120 -15.55 -0.06 -10.92
C ALA A 120 -16.51 -0.63 -9.87
N GLU A 121 -16.54 -1.96 -9.74
CA GLU A 121 -17.15 -2.64 -8.60
C GLU A 121 -16.21 -2.59 -7.38
N ILE A 122 -16.72 -2.16 -6.23
CA ILE A 122 -15.92 -2.01 -5.01
C ILE A 122 -15.87 -3.30 -4.22
N ILE A 123 -14.67 -3.67 -3.78
CA ILE A 123 -14.42 -4.70 -2.76
C ILE A 123 -13.68 -4.01 -1.62
N LEU A 124 -14.34 -3.87 -0.48
CA LEU A 124 -13.76 -3.18 0.66
C LEU A 124 -13.00 -4.19 1.53
N CYS A 125 -11.78 -3.84 1.94
CA CYS A 125 -11.00 -4.58 2.91
C CYS A 125 -10.84 -3.75 4.18
N THR A 126 -10.94 -4.38 5.35
CA THR A 126 -10.57 -3.70 6.60
C THR A 126 -9.05 -3.48 6.66
N PRO A 127 -8.54 -2.43 7.32
CA PRO A 127 -7.10 -2.24 7.49
C PRO A 127 -6.50 -3.37 8.32
N ALA A 128 -5.29 -3.81 7.94
CA ALA A 128 -4.49 -4.72 8.77
C ALA A 128 -4.31 -4.16 10.20
N PRO A 129 -4.30 -5.01 11.24
CA PRO A 129 -4.13 -4.52 12.61
C PRO A 129 -2.75 -3.92 12.82
N TYR A 130 -2.63 -3.00 13.77
CA TYR A 130 -1.33 -2.63 14.34
C TYR A 130 -0.91 -3.72 15.34
N ALA A 131 0.28 -4.30 15.16
CA ALA A 131 0.79 -5.40 15.97
C ALA A 131 1.33 -4.93 17.34
N GLU A 132 0.44 -4.32 18.13
CA GLU A 132 0.76 -3.75 19.45
C GLU A 132 1.36 -4.78 20.42
N TYR A 133 0.91 -6.03 20.33
CA TYR A 133 1.24 -7.09 21.28
C TYR A 133 2.29 -8.09 20.77
N GLN A 134 2.73 -7.98 19.52
CA GLN A 134 3.81 -8.83 19.01
C GLN A 134 5.13 -8.46 19.70
N ASP A 135 6.02 -9.41 19.96
CA ASP A 135 7.38 -9.05 20.40
C ASP A 135 8.13 -8.32 19.26
N SER A 136 8.79 -7.21 19.60
CA SER A 136 9.58 -6.41 18.66
C SER A 136 10.54 -5.49 19.42
N PRO A 137 11.72 -5.14 18.85
CA PRO A 137 12.66 -4.20 19.45
C PRO A 137 12.13 -2.76 19.49
N THR A 138 11.10 -2.44 18.70
CA THR A 138 10.43 -1.13 18.74
C THR A 138 9.38 -1.14 19.84
N GLU A 139 9.34 -0.11 20.67
CA GLU A 139 8.28 0.05 21.69
C GLU A 139 6.89 0.23 21.04
N PRO A 140 5.84 -0.42 21.57
CA PRO A 140 4.51 -0.34 20.99
C PRO A 140 3.84 1.01 21.26
N LEU A 141 3.07 1.47 20.29
CA LEU A 141 2.10 2.56 20.47
C LEU A 141 0.93 2.04 21.29
N LYS A 142 0.95 2.28 22.60
CA LYS A 142 -0.11 1.82 23.51
C LYS A 142 -1.49 2.37 23.10
N GLY A 143 -2.43 1.46 22.82
CA GLY A 143 -3.76 1.75 22.28
C GLY A 143 -3.82 1.84 20.75
N GLY A 144 -2.71 1.57 20.05
CA GLY A 144 -2.63 1.60 18.58
C GLY A 144 -3.50 0.53 17.93
N TYR A 145 -3.55 -0.68 18.50
CA TYR A 145 -4.44 -1.73 18.03
C TYR A 145 -5.91 -1.27 18.13
N ALA A 146 -6.33 -0.80 19.31
CA ALA A 146 -7.70 -0.37 19.56
C ALA A 146 -8.10 0.81 18.67
N LEU A 147 -7.16 1.73 18.39
CA LEU A 147 -7.38 2.83 17.47
C LEU A 147 -7.67 2.33 16.04
N VAL A 148 -6.81 1.47 15.48
CA VAL A 148 -6.99 0.93 14.13
C VAL A 148 -8.24 0.04 14.03
N ALA A 149 -8.61 -0.66 15.10
CA ALA A 149 -9.84 -1.44 15.16
C ALA A 149 -11.10 -0.57 14.95
N GLY A 150 -11.10 0.69 15.39
CA GLY A 150 -12.18 1.64 15.12
C GLY A 150 -12.32 1.99 13.62
N TYR A 151 -11.19 2.10 12.90
CA TYR A 151 -11.19 2.32 11.45
C TYR A 151 -11.67 1.07 10.71
N ALA A 152 -11.28 -0.12 11.16
CA ALA A 152 -11.82 -1.37 10.65
C ALA A 152 -13.33 -1.46 10.84
N GLU A 153 -13.84 -1.07 12.00
CA GLU A 153 -15.27 -1.06 12.26
C GLU A 153 -16.04 -0.10 11.35
N PHE A 154 -15.50 1.10 11.09
CA PHE A 154 -16.09 1.99 10.09
C PHE A 154 -16.12 1.35 8.69
N CYS A 155 -15.06 0.66 8.27
CA CYS A 155 -15.06 -0.06 7.00
C CYS A 155 -16.16 -1.14 6.94
N ARG A 156 -16.40 -1.87 8.04
CA ARG A 156 -17.49 -2.86 8.11
C ARG A 156 -18.86 -2.19 7.96
N GLN A 157 -19.06 -1.06 8.64
CA GLN A 157 -20.30 -0.28 8.57
C GLN A 157 -20.53 0.23 7.16
N LEU A 158 -19.52 0.87 6.55
CA LEU A 158 -19.60 1.38 5.18
C LEU A 158 -19.91 0.26 4.17
N ALA A 159 -19.21 -0.88 4.26
CA ALA A 159 -19.49 -2.02 3.39
C ALA A 159 -20.93 -2.53 3.54
N LYS A 160 -21.45 -2.61 4.76
CA LYS A 160 -22.83 -3.00 5.01
C LYS A 160 -23.84 -1.98 4.45
N GLU A 161 -23.59 -0.70 4.68
CA GLU A 161 -24.44 0.41 4.21
C GLU A 161 -24.51 0.47 2.69
N ARG A 162 -23.37 0.27 2.01
CA ARG A 162 -23.26 0.32 0.55
C ARG A 162 -23.41 -1.05 -0.12
N SER A 163 -23.61 -2.11 0.65
CA SER A 163 -23.67 -3.51 0.17
C SER A 163 -22.41 -3.95 -0.60
N TYR A 164 -21.24 -3.42 -0.24
CA TYR A 164 -19.97 -3.86 -0.80
C TYR A 164 -19.59 -5.24 -0.24
N PRO A 165 -19.04 -6.15 -1.09
CA PRO A 165 -18.27 -7.28 -0.60
C PRO A 165 -17.16 -6.80 0.36
N LEU A 166 -17.10 -7.40 1.55
CA LEU A 166 -16.11 -7.07 2.58
C LEU A 166 -15.16 -8.25 2.83
N CYS A 167 -13.86 -8.04 2.64
CA CYS A 167 -12.82 -8.95 3.11
C CYS A 167 -12.22 -8.45 4.43
N ASP A 168 -12.53 -9.10 5.56
CA ASP A 168 -12.13 -8.62 6.89
C ASP A 168 -10.71 -9.06 7.29
N ILE A 169 -9.72 -8.42 6.66
CA ILE A 169 -8.29 -8.61 6.94
C ILE A 169 -7.96 -8.38 8.42
N HIS A 170 -8.55 -7.36 9.04
CA HIS A 170 -8.29 -6.98 10.42
C HIS A 170 -8.54 -8.16 11.38
N SER A 171 -9.75 -8.70 11.36
CA SER A 171 -10.14 -9.80 12.25
C SER A 171 -9.32 -11.06 12.00
N TYR A 172 -9.09 -11.38 10.73
CA TYR A 172 -8.31 -12.55 10.32
C TYR A 172 -6.86 -12.49 10.85
N LEU A 173 -6.16 -11.38 10.60
CA LEU A 173 -4.78 -11.22 11.07
C LEU A 173 -4.70 -11.09 12.61
N THR A 174 -5.68 -10.45 13.25
CA THR A 174 -5.77 -10.41 14.72
C THR A 174 -5.79 -11.80 15.34
N GLN A 175 -6.53 -12.74 14.73
CA GLN A 175 -6.59 -14.12 15.23
C GLN A 175 -5.22 -14.81 15.10
N LEU A 176 -4.55 -14.65 13.96
CA LEU A 176 -3.23 -15.25 13.72
C LEU A 176 -2.14 -14.65 14.62
N LEU A 177 -2.21 -13.35 14.91
CA LEU A 177 -1.25 -12.65 15.80
C LEU A 177 -1.24 -13.21 17.23
N GLN A 178 -2.26 -13.97 17.65
CA GLN A 178 -2.28 -14.63 18.95
C GLN A 178 -1.27 -15.77 19.07
N THR A 179 -0.84 -16.34 17.94
CA THR A 179 -0.01 -17.55 17.90
C THR A 179 1.25 -17.39 17.07
N GLU A 180 1.33 -16.38 16.20
CA GLU A 180 2.45 -16.21 15.28
C GLU A 180 2.91 -14.75 15.20
N ALA A 181 4.22 -14.56 15.07
CA ALA A 181 4.83 -13.27 14.75
C ALA A 181 5.07 -13.16 13.24
N PHE A 182 4.41 -12.20 12.61
CA PHE A 182 4.49 -11.99 11.16
C PHE A 182 4.44 -10.51 10.75
N TYR A 183 4.72 -9.60 11.68
CA TYR A 183 4.99 -8.19 11.41
C TYR A 183 6.47 -7.90 11.50
N ASN A 184 6.93 -6.93 10.72
CA ASN A 184 8.25 -6.32 10.87
C ASN A 184 8.36 -5.60 12.21
N ASP A 185 9.59 -5.22 12.56
CA ASP A 185 9.92 -4.55 13.83
C ASP A 185 9.12 -3.25 14.06
N ASP A 186 8.65 -2.59 13.01
CA ASP A 186 7.83 -1.38 13.11
C ASP A 186 6.40 -1.61 13.62
N ARG A 187 5.96 -2.88 13.73
CA ARG A 187 4.62 -3.32 14.17
C ARG A 187 3.48 -2.88 13.24
N VAL A 188 3.80 -2.43 12.03
CA VAL A 188 2.86 -1.83 11.07
C VAL A 188 2.80 -2.67 9.81
N HIS A 189 3.95 -3.03 9.27
CA HIS A 189 4.03 -3.75 8.01
C HIS A 189 4.13 -5.26 8.28
N PRO A 190 3.16 -6.07 7.81
CA PRO A 190 3.31 -7.51 7.76
C PRO A 190 4.56 -7.87 6.93
N ASN A 191 5.36 -8.83 7.42
CA ASN A 191 6.47 -9.42 6.68
C ASN A 191 5.95 -10.39 5.61
N ASP A 192 6.82 -11.08 4.89
CA ASP A 192 6.40 -12.01 3.82
C ASP A 192 5.39 -13.07 4.27
N ARG A 193 5.46 -13.53 5.53
CA ARG A 193 4.45 -14.46 6.09
C ARG A 193 3.10 -13.79 6.26
N GLY A 194 3.08 -12.56 6.77
CA GLY A 194 1.86 -11.78 6.93
C GLY A 194 1.25 -11.34 5.60
N GLN A 195 2.08 -10.99 4.61
CA GLN A 195 1.65 -10.67 3.25
C GLN A 195 1.03 -11.90 2.56
N TYR A 196 1.62 -13.08 2.75
CA TYR A 196 1.02 -14.34 2.33
C TYR A 196 -0.34 -14.59 2.99
N TYR A 197 -0.48 -14.29 4.29
CA TYR A 197 -1.77 -14.44 4.98
C TYR A 197 -2.86 -13.51 4.42
N ILE A 198 -2.51 -12.26 4.07
CA ILE A 198 -3.44 -11.35 3.38
C ILE A 198 -3.88 -11.94 2.04
N ALA A 199 -2.92 -12.38 1.20
CA ALA A 199 -3.21 -12.95 -0.10
C ALA A 199 -4.07 -14.21 -0.01
N LYS A 200 -3.73 -15.11 0.93
CA LYS A 200 -4.48 -16.33 1.21
C LYS A 200 -5.91 -16.02 1.61
N HIS A 201 -6.10 -15.13 2.59
CA HIS A 201 -7.44 -14.79 3.06
C HIS A 201 -8.30 -14.15 1.97
N PHE A 202 -7.69 -13.28 1.16
CA PHE A 202 -8.38 -12.67 0.03
C PHE A 202 -8.82 -13.70 -1.03
N LEU A 203 -7.96 -14.66 -1.35
CA LEU A 203 -8.31 -15.75 -2.28
C LEU A 203 -9.37 -16.68 -1.69
N GLU A 204 -9.29 -17.02 -0.41
CA GLU A 204 -10.33 -17.79 0.31
C GLU A 204 -11.68 -17.06 0.30
N PHE A 205 -11.67 -15.73 0.46
CA PHE A 205 -12.86 -14.88 0.33
C PHE A 205 -13.49 -14.95 -1.08
N GLN A 206 -12.69 -15.25 -2.11
CA GLN A 206 -13.15 -15.54 -3.48
C GLN A 206 -13.51 -17.02 -3.72
N GLY A 207 -13.38 -17.89 -2.70
CA GLY A 207 -13.58 -19.34 -2.81
C GLY A 207 -12.41 -20.07 -3.46
N LEU A 208 -11.21 -19.49 -3.45
CA LEU A 208 -9.98 -20.01 -4.03
C LEU A 208 -9.00 -20.42 -2.93
N ASP A 209 -8.10 -21.36 -3.21
CA ASP A 209 -7.07 -21.80 -2.28
C ASP A 209 -5.68 -21.50 -2.86
N LEU A 210 -4.94 -20.61 -2.20
CA LEU A 210 -3.56 -20.26 -2.58
C LEU A 210 -2.59 -21.45 -2.40
N GLY A 211 -2.94 -22.41 -1.54
CA GLY A 211 -2.06 -23.48 -1.11
C GLY A 211 -0.98 -22.97 -0.14
N GLU A 212 0.13 -23.70 -0.05
CA GLU A 212 1.24 -23.37 0.85
C GLU A 212 1.95 -22.07 0.46
N GLN A 213 2.62 -21.44 1.44
CA GLN A 213 3.38 -20.22 1.20
C GLN A 213 4.49 -20.43 0.18
N LYS A 214 4.55 -19.52 -0.78
CA LYS A 214 5.59 -19.41 -1.79
C LYS A 214 6.03 -17.94 -1.87
N PRO A 215 7.29 -17.66 -2.25
CA PRO A 215 7.70 -16.30 -2.54
C PRO A 215 6.90 -15.74 -3.73
N VAL A 216 6.78 -14.41 -3.79
CA VAL A 216 6.33 -13.73 -5.00
C VAL A 216 7.26 -14.13 -6.15
N PRO A 217 6.75 -14.49 -7.34
CA PRO A 217 7.61 -14.86 -8.45
C PRO A 217 8.64 -13.77 -8.81
N GLU A 218 9.81 -14.16 -9.31
CA GLU A 218 10.94 -13.21 -9.49
C GLU A 218 10.61 -12.09 -10.49
N ASP A 219 9.83 -12.36 -11.53
CA ASP A 219 9.38 -11.35 -12.50
C ASP A 219 8.55 -10.22 -11.85
N PHE A 220 7.65 -10.58 -10.93
CA PHE A 220 6.92 -9.61 -10.10
C PHE A 220 7.85 -8.87 -9.14
N SER A 221 8.80 -9.58 -8.53
CA SER A 221 9.77 -8.98 -7.60
C SER A 221 10.73 -8.01 -8.30
N GLU A 222 11.12 -8.31 -9.54
CA GLU A 222 11.90 -7.44 -10.41
C GLU A 222 11.10 -6.20 -10.80
N LEU A 223 9.82 -6.34 -11.18
CA LEU A 223 8.95 -5.20 -11.48
C LEU A 223 8.88 -4.22 -10.29
N VAL A 224 8.71 -4.75 -9.07
CA VAL A 224 8.69 -3.93 -7.86
C VAL A 224 10.02 -3.23 -7.65
N ARG A 225 11.14 -3.97 -7.72
CA ARG A 225 12.49 -3.43 -7.52
C ARG A 225 12.78 -2.26 -8.45
N GLU A 226 12.51 -2.45 -9.74
CA GLU A 226 12.71 -1.44 -10.78
C GLU A 226 11.79 -0.22 -10.56
N SER A 227 10.52 -0.46 -10.17
CA SER A 227 9.56 0.62 -9.85
C SER A 227 9.96 1.41 -8.60
N MET A 228 10.50 0.75 -7.57
CA MET A 228 10.94 1.39 -6.33
C MET A 228 12.17 2.29 -6.55
N ILE A 229 13.11 1.89 -7.41
CA ILE A 229 14.25 2.73 -7.79
C ILE A 229 13.76 4.06 -8.38
N LEU A 230 12.84 3.98 -9.36
CA LEU A 230 12.25 5.17 -10.00
C LEU A 230 11.51 6.05 -8.99
N ARG A 231 10.72 5.44 -8.10
CA ARG A 231 10.02 6.15 -7.01
C ARG A 231 11.00 6.88 -6.10
N ASP A 232 12.11 6.25 -5.75
CA ASP A 232 13.09 6.82 -4.81
C ASP A 232 13.88 7.96 -5.44
N ILE A 233 14.21 7.86 -6.72
CA ILE A 233 14.75 8.99 -7.50
C ILE A 233 13.79 10.19 -7.45
N LEU A 234 12.50 9.98 -7.72
CA LEU A 234 11.49 11.06 -7.65
C LEU A 234 11.34 11.59 -6.21
N SER A 235 11.35 10.71 -5.22
CA SER A 235 11.25 11.08 -3.81
C SER A 235 12.43 11.92 -3.36
N ALA A 236 13.64 11.66 -3.83
CA ALA A 236 14.81 12.50 -3.57
C ALA A 236 14.68 13.88 -4.23
N LYS A 237 14.20 13.96 -5.47
CA LYS A 237 13.91 15.25 -6.14
C LYS A 237 12.92 16.10 -5.34
N ILE A 238 11.90 15.46 -4.74
CA ILE A 238 10.90 16.17 -3.95
C ILE A 238 11.42 16.54 -2.56
N ASN A 239 11.95 15.58 -1.81
CA ASN A 239 12.21 15.73 -0.37
C ASN A 239 13.62 16.24 -0.04
N VAL A 240 14.57 16.08 -0.96
CA VAL A 240 15.97 16.51 -0.77
C VAL A 240 16.26 17.76 -1.58
N VAL A 241 15.96 17.75 -2.89
CA VAL A 241 16.21 18.90 -3.76
C VAL A 241 15.19 20.01 -3.51
N GLY A 242 13.90 19.67 -3.43
CA GLY A 242 12.82 20.63 -3.12
C GLY A 242 12.58 21.69 -4.21
N LYS A 243 13.16 21.52 -5.40
CA LYS A 243 13.02 22.38 -6.58
C LYS A 243 12.81 21.52 -7.82
N TYR A 244 11.78 21.82 -8.60
CA TYR A 244 11.31 20.93 -9.66
C TYR A 244 12.04 21.09 -11.00
N ASP A 245 12.60 22.26 -11.29
CA ASP A 245 13.13 22.62 -12.63
C ASP A 245 14.64 22.91 -12.62
N LEU A 246 15.41 22.11 -11.90
CA LEU A 246 16.88 22.20 -11.91
C LEU A 246 17.49 21.20 -12.89
N PRO A 247 18.60 21.57 -13.58
CA PRO A 247 19.38 20.62 -14.36
C PRO A 247 19.84 19.42 -13.50
N GLU A 248 19.92 18.22 -14.08
CA GLU A 248 20.22 17.01 -13.31
C GLU A 248 21.59 17.06 -12.60
N GLU A 249 22.59 17.69 -13.22
CA GLU A 249 23.90 17.90 -12.58
C GLU A 249 23.82 18.77 -11.32
N GLU A 250 22.91 19.74 -11.29
CA GLU A 250 22.66 20.56 -10.10
C GLU A 250 21.91 19.76 -9.03
N ASN A 251 20.95 18.91 -9.43
CA ASN A 251 20.27 18.00 -8.50
C ASN A 251 21.28 17.06 -7.82
N LYS A 252 22.17 16.43 -8.59
CA LYS A 252 23.23 15.56 -8.06
C LYS A 252 24.11 16.29 -7.05
N ARG A 253 24.53 17.53 -7.35
CA ARG A 253 25.32 18.33 -6.40
C ARG A 253 24.57 18.56 -5.10
N ILE A 254 23.30 18.96 -5.16
CA ILE A 254 22.47 19.20 -3.96
C ILE A 254 22.31 17.91 -3.14
N VAL A 255 22.05 16.77 -3.78
CA VAL A 255 21.89 15.49 -3.10
C VAL A 255 23.21 15.01 -2.49
N GLN A 256 24.35 15.21 -3.16
CA GLN A 256 25.66 14.90 -2.59
C GLN A 256 25.96 15.77 -1.37
N GLU A 257 25.76 17.08 -1.46
CA GLU A 257 25.93 18.01 -0.33
C GLU A 257 25.00 17.66 0.85
N TYR A 258 23.80 17.17 0.56
CA TYR A 258 22.85 16.70 1.58
C TYR A 258 23.37 15.50 2.36
N LEU A 259 23.95 14.51 1.66
CA LEU A 259 24.56 13.33 2.28
C LEU A 259 25.84 13.68 3.04
N ASP A 260 26.72 14.50 2.45
CA ASP A 260 27.99 14.90 3.05
C ASP A 260 27.80 15.68 4.35
N ALA A 261 26.74 16.50 4.41
CA ALA A 261 26.40 17.27 5.59
C ALA A 261 25.61 16.49 6.65
N ASP A 262 25.36 15.19 6.43
CA ASP A 262 24.54 14.31 7.28
C ASP A 262 23.18 14.93 7.64
N ARG A 263 22.55 15.59 6.66
CA ARG A 263 21.29 16.33 6.86
C ARG A 263 20.05 15.45 6.82
N ALA A 264 20.22 14.13 6.68
CA ALA A 264 19.12 13.19 6.65
C ALA A 264 18.36 13.17 7.99
N PRO A 265 17.05 13.53 8.02
CA PRO A 265 16.24 13.43 9.23
C PRO A 265 16.11 11.99 9.77
N GLY A 266 16.43 11.01 8.92
CA GLY A 266 16.43 9.60 9.29
C GLY A 266 16.80 8.68 8.12
N PRO A 267 16.79 7.36 8.35
CA PRO A 267 17.30 6.36 7.40
C PRO A 267 16.64 6.42 6.02
N TYR A 268 15.34 6.71 5.96
CA TYR A 268 14.62 6.83 4.69
C TYR A 268 15.16 7.94 3.78
N HIS A 269 15.42 9.13 4.33
CA HIS A 269 15.91 10.25 3.52
C HIS A 269 17.35 10.04 3.02
N LYS A 270 18.16 9.35 3.83
CA LYS A 270 19.48 8.90 3.44
C LYS A 270 19.39 7.89 2.29
N HIS A 271 18.51 6.89 2.42
CA HIS A 271 18.31 5.87 1.39
C HIS A 271 17.88 6.46 0.05
N ILE A 272 16.86 7.33 0.00
CA ILE A 272 16.41 7.93 -1.27
C ILE A 272 17.50 8.80 -1.92
N ALA A 273 18.31 9.49 -1.11
CA ALA A 273 19.43 10.29 -1.62
C ALA A 273 20.55 9.42 -2.20
N GLU A 274 20.89 8.31 -1.54
CA GLU A 274 21.85 7.33 -2.04
C GLU A 274 21.34 6.67 -3.34
N THR A 275 20.09 6.23 -3.37
CA THR A 275 19.43 5.65 -4.56
C THR A 275 19.43 6.65 -5.72
N PHE A 276 19.14 7.92 -5.45
CA PHE A 276 19.20 8.97 -6.47
C PHE A 276 20.58 9.06 -7.12
N LEU A 277 21.64 9.21 -6.33
CA LEU A 277 23.00 9.32 -6.88
C LEU A 277 23.45 8.07 -7.62
N GLN A 278 22.99 6.90 -7.17
CA GLN A 278 23.34 5.63 -7.79
C GLN A 278 22.64 5.40 -9.14
N TYR A 279 21.39 5.81 -9.30
CA TYR A 279 20.54 5.35 -10.41
C TYR A 279 19.92 6.45 -11.29
N VAL A 280 20.04 7.74 -10.94
CA VAL A 280 19.39 8.81 -11.73
C VAL A 280 19.85 8.84 -13.19
N ASP A 281 21.11 8.51 -13.48
CA ASP A 281 21.65 8.43 -14.84
C ASP A 281 21.14 7.23 -15.65
N HIS A 282 20.54 6.24 -14.98
CA HIS A 282 19.96 5.04 -15.58
C HIS A 282 18.42 5.08 -15.60
N TRP A 283 17.81 6.26 -15.44
CA TRP A 283 16.36 6.43 -15.40
C TRP A 283 15.64 5.74 -16.56
N ASP A 284 16.08 5.98 -17.79
CA ASP A 284 15.43 5.41 -18.98
C ASP A 284 15.56 3.88 -19.04
N GLU A 285 16.70 3.32 -18.59
CA GLU A 285 16.90 1.87 -18.52
C GLU A 285 15.93 1.21 -17.53
N HIS A 286 15.77 1.79 -16.34
CA HIS A 286 14.82 1.34 -15.33
C HIS A 286 13.36 1.48 -15.83
N MET A 287 13.02 2.59 -16.48
CA MET A 287 11.69 2.81 -17.08
C MET A 287 11.36 1.77 -18.16
N ASP A 288 12.32 1.44 -19.02
CA ASP A 288 12.11 0.47 -20.09
C ASP A 288 11.95 -0.95 -19.55
N LYS A 289 12.70 -1.32 -18.49
CA LYS A 289 12.47 -2.57 -17.77
C LYS A 289 11.08 -2.65 -17.15
N VAL A 290 10.63 -1.59 -16.46
CA VAL A 290 9.28 -1.54 -15.89
C VAL A 290 8.22 -1.71 -16.97
N ARG A 291 8.36 -1.02 -18.11
CA ARG A 291 7.44 -1.16 -19.26
C ARG A 291 7.40 -2.59 -19.78
N LYS A 292 8.57 -3.19 -20.03
CA LYS A 292 8.69 -4.55 -20.54
C LYS A 292 8.06 -5.57 -19.57
N LEU A 293 8.41 -5.51 -18.28
CA LEU A 293 7.87 -6.42 -17.27
C LEU A 293 6.35 -6.24 -17.12
N THR A 294 5.86 -4.99 -17.18
CA THR A 294 4.42 -4.72 -17.16
C THR A 294 3.74 -5.35 -18.36
N ASP A 295 4.28 -5.20 -19.57
CA ASP A 295 3.71 -5.79 -20.78
C ASP A 295 3.73 -7.33 -20.74
N GLU A 296 4.79 -7.94 -20.21
CA GLU A 296 4.90 -9.40 -20.07
C GLU A 296 3.96 -9.98 -19.01
N LEU A 297 3.75 -9.26 -17.90
CA LEU A 297 2.90 -9.68 -16.80
C LEU A 297 1.40 -9.40 -17.04
N MET A 298 1.10 -8.35 -17.83
CA MET A 298 -0.27 -7.85 -18.03
C MET A 298 -0.82 -8.07 -19.45
N GLY A 299 0.03 -8.50 -20.40
CA GLY A 299 -0.34 -8.82 -21.79
C GLY A 299 -1.14 -10.10 -21.91
#